data_AF-A0A7D5MQK1-F1
#
_entry.id   AF-A0A7D5MQK1-F1
#
_cell.length_a   1.000
_cell.length_b   1.000
_cell.length_c   1.000
_cell.angle_alpha   90.00
_cell.angle_beta   90.00
_cell.angle_gamma   90.00
#
_symmetry.space_group_name_H-M   'P 1'
#
loop_
_entity.id
_entity.type
_entity.pdbx_description
1 polymer ?
#
loop_
_entity_poly.entity_id
_entity_poly.type
_entity_poly.pdbx_seq_one_letter_code
_entity_poly.pdbx_strand_id
1 'polypeptide(L)' 'MNSSMWRSKALQRSVQTLREDGQQVIEPLERLSFEYASKEMEINHVMPSVESVLSILKLEEEISEV' A
#
# COMPACT_ATOMS: atom_id res chain seq x y z
N MET A 1 7.67 1.98 2.60
CA MET A 1 8.04 3.25 3.27
C MET A 1 7.90 3.08 4.77
N ASN A 2 8.53 3.94 5.57
CA ASN A 2 8.37 3.80 7.02
C ASN A 2 7.00 4.29 7.50
N SER A 3 6.65 3.87 8.71
CA SER A 3 5.34 4.10 9.29
C SER A 3 5.03 5.57 9.57
N SER A 4 6.03 6.39 9.86
CA SER A 4 5.84 7.83 10.06
C SER A 4 5.45 8.52 8.75
N MET A 5 6.14 8.18 7.66
CA MET A 5 5.85 8.70 6.32
C MET A 5 4.44 8.30 5.87
N TRP A 6 4.08 7.03 6.04
CA TRP A 6 2.77 6.53 5.64
C TRP A 6 1.63 7.27 6.36
N ARG A 7 1.75 7.43 7.68
CA ARG A 7 0.72 8.08 8.50
C ARG A 7 0.68 9.61 8.36
N SER A 8 1.56 10.22 7.58
CA SER A 8 1.57 11.67 7.43
C SER A 8 0.24 12.15 6.82
N LYS A 9 -0.34 13.20 7.41
CA LYS A 9 -1.62 13.78 6.94
C LYS A 9 -1.54 14.22 5.47
N ALA A 10 -0.36 14.66 5.02
CA ALA A 10 -0.15 15.06 3.63
C ALA A 10 -0.31 13.87 2.68
N LEU A 11 0.38 12.76 2.96
CA LEU A 11 0.27 11.55 2.13
C LEU A 11 -1.15 10.99 2.14
N GLN A 12 -1.80 10.92 3.30
CA GLN A 12 -3.15 10.37 3.40
C GLN A 12 -4.18 11.19 2.60
N ARG A 13 -4.02 12.52 2.53
CA ARG A 13 -4.82 13.36 1.62
C ARG A 13 -4.55 13.03 0.15
N SER A 14 -3.28 12.88 -0.23
CA SER A 14 -2.93 12.51 -1.61
C SER A 14 -3.47 11.13 -2.01
N VAL A 15 -3.38 10.14 -1.13
CA VAL A 15 -3.97 8.81 -1.33
C VAL A 15 -5.48 8.91 -1.54
N GLN A 16 -6.17 9.73 -0.74
CA GLN A 16 -7.60 9.96 -0.88
C GLN A 16 -7.94 10.61 -2.22
N THR A 17 -7.21 11.65 -2.63
CA THR A 17 -7.40 12.30 -3.94
C THR A 17 -7.23 11.30 -5.09
N LEU A 18 -6.18 10.45 -5.04
CA LEU A 18 -5.98 9.42 -6.07
C LEU A 18 -7.20 8.48 -6.19
N ARG A 19 -7.78 8.07 -5.06
CA ARG A 19 -8.98 7.24 -5.04
C ARG A 19 -10.20 7.95 -5.62
N GLU A 20 -10.37 9.23 -5.28
CA GLU A 20 -11.45 10.07 -5.81
C GLU A 20 -11.31 10.27 -7.33
N ASP A 21 -10.08 10.35 -7.83
CA ASP A 21 -9.76 10.41 -9.26
C ASP A 21 -9.88 9.05 -9.97
N GLY A 22 -10.40 8.03 -9.29
CA GLY A 22 -10.62 6.68 -9.83
C GLY A 22 -9.35 5.83 -9.92
N GLN A 23 -8.23 6.25 -9.31
CA GLN A 23 -7.02 5.43 -9.24
C GLN A 23 -7.15 4.39 -8.13
N GLN A 24 -6.78 3.15 -8.47
CA GLN A 24 -6.67 2.10 -7.48
C GLN A 24 -5.39 2.28 -6.65
N VAL A 25 -5.54 2.36 -5.33
CA VAL A 25 -4.41 2.41 -4.40
C VAL A 25 -4.39 1.14 -3.56
N ILE A 26 -3.47 0.24 -3.88
CA ILE A 26 -3.24 -0.98 -3.13
C ILE A 26 -2.58 -0.63 -1.80
N GLU A 27 -3.22 -1.01 -0.69
CA GLU A 27 -2.71 -0.78 0.66
C GLU A 27 -1.43 -1.59 0.90
N PRO A 28 -0.38 -0.98 1.47
CA PRO A 28 0.82 -1.71 1.88
C PRO A 28 0.55 -2.60 3.10
N LEU A 29 1.45 -3.54 3.36
CA LEU A 29 1.37 -4.40 4.54
C LEU A 29 2.20 -3.82 5.69
N GLU A 30 1.61 -3.70 6.89
CA GLU A 30 2.36 -3.39 8.10
C GLU A 30 3.06 -4.64 8.63
N ARG A 31 4.39 -4.65 8.64
CA ARG A 31 5.21 -5.75 9.17
C ARG A 31 6.52 -5.24 9.76
N LEU A 32 7.13 -6.04 10.64
CA LEU A 32 8.49 -5.81 11.09
C LEU A 32 9.46 -5.97 9.91
N SER A 33 10.21 -4.94 9.57
CA SER A 33 11.24 -4.97 8.54
C SER A 33 12.44 -4.10 8.91
N PHE A 34 13.57 -4.33 8.24
CA PHE A 34 14.76 -3.54 8.46
C PHE A 34 14.57 -2.11 7.92
N GLU A 35 14.69 -1.11 8.78
CA GLU A 35 14.63 0.31 8.43
C GLU A 35 16.04 0.84 8.15
N TYR A 36 16.29 1.24 6.91
CA TYR A 36 17.62 1.64 6.47
C TYR A 36 18.17 2.86 7.22
N ALA A 37 17.30 3.81 7.58
CA ALA A 37 17.70 5.05 8.23
C ALA A 37 18.20 4.84 9.68
N SER A 38 17.47 4.06 10.48
CA SER A 38 17.84 3.74 11.86
C SER A 38 18.81 2.56 11.96
N LYS A 39 18.87 1.71 10.92
CA LYS A 39 19.58 0.43 10.91
C LYS A 39 19.04 -0.57 11.96
N GLU A 40 17.76 -0.43 12.28
CA GLU A 40 17.05 -1.28 13.25
C GLU A 40 15.85 -1.98 12.59
N MET A 41 15.28 -2.96 13.29
CA MET A 41 14.02 -3.59 12.88
C MET A 41 12.86 -2.78 13.42
N GLU A 42 12.01 -2.26 12.54
CA GLU A 42 10.87 -1.41 12.89
C GLU A 42 9.60 -1.88 12.18
N ILE A 43 8.44 -1.50 12.71
CA ILE A 43 7.17 -1.70 11.99
C ILE A 43 7.14 -0.75 10.80
N ASN A 44 7.00 -1.32 9.60
CA ASN A 44 7.12 -0.64 8.33
C ASN A 44 6.02 -1.05 7.36
N HIS A 45 5.78 -0.20 6.37
CA HIS A 45 4.79 -0.42 5.32
C HIS A 45 5.52 -0.99 4.09
N VAL A 46 5.43 -2.30 3.92
CA VAL A 46 6.11 -3.05 2.87
C VAL A 46 5.18 -3.36 1.70
N MET A 47 5.78 -3.70 0.56
CA MET A 47 5.04 -4.13 -0.62
C MET A 47 4.26 -5.42 -0.31
N PRO A 48 3.02 -5.55 -0.79
CA PRO A 48 2.32 -6.84 -0.82
C PRO A 48 3.10 -7.86 -1.65
N SER A 49 2.81 -9.15 -1.46
CA SER A 49 3.40 -10.20 -2.30
C SER A 49 2.85 -10.14 -3.72
N VAL A 50 3.61 -10.68 -4.69
CA VAL A 50 3.17 -10.77 -6.08
C VAL A 50 1.83 -11.50 -6.20
N GLU A 51 1.68 -12.60 -5.46
CA GLU A 51 0.44 -13.38 -5.43
C GLU A 51 -0.74 -12.54 -4.93
N SER A 52 -0.52 -11.74 -3.88
CA SER A 52 -1.56 -10.87 -3.32
C SER A 52 -1.99 -9.79 -4.31
N VAL A 53 -1.03 -9.19 -5.03
CA VAL A 53 -1.31 -8.21 -6.08
C VAL A 53 -2.08 -8.85 -7.24
N LEU A 54 -1.65 -10.02 -7.71
CA LEU A 54 -2.33 -10.74 -8.79
C LEU A 54 -3.76 -11.14 -8.41
N SER A 55 -4.01 -11.54 -7.17
CA SER A 55 -5.36 -11.84 -6.70
C SER A 55 -6.27 -10.61 -6.71
N ILE A 56 -5.77 -9.44 -6.31
CA ILE A 56 -6.53 -8.19 -6.35
C ILE A 56 -6.91 -7.84 -7.79
N LEU A 57 -5.95 -7.93 -8.72
CA LEU A 57 -6.18 -7.59 -10.12
C LEU A 57 -7.14 -8.57 -10.83
N LYS A 58 -7.05 -9.87 -10.53
CA LYS A 58 -7.94 -10.88 -11.13
C LYS A 58 -9.39 -10.76 -10.65
N LEU A 59 -9.59 -10.46 -9.37
CA LEU A 59 -10.93 -10.22 -8.83
C LEU A 59 -11.63 -9.06 -9.55
N GLU A 60 -10.88 -8.10 -10.07
CA GLU A 60 -11.43 -6.98 -10.83
C GLU A 60 -11.84 -7.36 -12.26
N GLU A 61 -11.07 -8.21 -12.94
CA GLU A 61 -11.47 -8.76 -14.25
C GLU A 61 -12.81 -9.50 -14.15
N GLU A 62 -12.97 -10.34 -13.11
CA GLU A 62 -14.19 -11.11 -12.89
C GLU A 62 -15.40 -10.23 -12.54
N ILE A 63 -15.22 -9.08 -11.87
CA ILE A 63 -16.29 -8.13 -11.57
C ILE A 63 -16.65 -7.28 -12.80
N SER A 64 -15.69 -6.96 -13.67
CA SER A 64 -15.92 -6.15 -14.87
C SER A 64 -16.60 -6.90 -16.02
N GLU A 65 -16.62 -8.24 -15.98
CA GLU A 65 -17.26 -9.09 -17.00
C GLU A 65 -18.74 -9.42 -16.70
N VAL A 66 -19.30 -8.91 -15.59
CA VAL A 66 -20.70 -9.11 -15.14
C VAL A 66 -21.52 -7.83 -15.29
#